data_AF-M5GA47-F1
#
_entry.id   AF-M5GA47-F1
#
_cell.length_a   1.000
_cell.length_b   1.000
_cell.length_c   1.000
_cell.angle_alpha   90.00
_cell.angle_beta   90.00
_cell.angle_gamma   90.00
#
_symmetry.space_group_name_H-M   'P 1'
#
loop_
_entity.id
_entity.type
_entity.pdbx_description
1 polymer ?
#
loop_
_entity_poly.entity_id
_entity_poly.type
_entity_poly.pdbx_seq_one_letter_code
_entity_poly.pdbx_strand_id
1 'polypeptide(L)'
;MPSPSTLSGYTVLILSFLVASGPLDMAQQWASLSSSQRQSLKQQYNDAGISVMVSAFGSTESPTTAGDDPTQLANTMAQFVLDNDLDGIDIDYEDFAAMNAMDGSAENWLTTFTQTLRQKLPQGQYILTHAPVAPWFIGAPRYKSGAYAQVDKKVGSLIDWYNVQFYNQGSSEYTTCSGLLDQSSSAWPGTALFQIAAAGVDQNKLLIGKVGKPTDATNGGYIDTNTLAGCVQQAQAKGWQGGVMVWEFPSADSAWITSVRAQSWPVGSGSGGNGGGNGGSGSSSSSSTPTSTSKHSHTSGAGGTTNVGSTPSSCNNVPAWDASSIYLVNDSVSYNGMTYTAKWWTQGDVPDQSGQWGVWKPGQSC
;
A
#
# COMPACT_ATOMS: atom_id res chain seq x y z
N MET A 1 -6.10 16.36 14.88
CA MET A 1 -6.50 15.16 14.09
C MET A 1 -7.55 15.54 13.06
N PRO A 2 -7.40 15.17 11.78
CA PRO A 2 -8.47 15.34 10.79
C PRO A 2 -9.73 14.58 11.23
N SER A 3 -10.90 14.97 10.73
CA SER A 3 -12.09 14.13 10.91
C SER A 3 -12.00 12.92 9.96
N PRO A 4 -12.60 11.76 10.29
CA PRO A 4 -12.69 10.65 9.33
C PRO A 4 -13.38 11.06 8.01
N SER A 5 -14.36 11.96 8.08
CA SER A 5 -15.07 12.46 6.89
C SER A 5 -14.17 13.20 5.89
N THR A 6 -13.17 13.93 6.39
CA THR A 6 -12.19 14.64 5.55
C THR A 6 -11.14 13.71 4.94
N LEU A 7 -11.16 12.43 5.31
CA LEU A 7 -10.29 11.37 4.79
C LEU A 7 -11.06 10.31 3.98
N SER A 8 -12.30 10.60 3.56
CA SER A 8 -13.04 9.68 2.71
C SER A 8 -12.22 9.30 1.46
N GLY A 9 -12.08 8.00 1.21
CA GLY A 9 -11.24 7.46 0.13
C GLY A 9 -9.85 7.01 0.56
N TYR A 10 -9.38 7.35 1.76
CA TYR A 10 -8.20 6.75 2.38
C TYR A 10 -8.57 5.48 3.17
N THR A 11 -7.58 4.61 3.34
CA THR A 11 -7.66 3.39 4.15
C THR A 11 -6.73 3.40 5.35
N VAL A 12 -5.75 4.32 5.37
CA VAL A 12 -4.76 4.45 6.43
C VAL A 12 -4.48 5.92 6.71
N LEU A 13 -4.43 6.29 7.98
CA LEU A 13 -3.92 7.55 8.50
C LEU A 13 -2.64 7.25 9.29
N ILE A 14 -1.51 7.83 8.87
CA ILE A 14 -0.22 7.68 9.56
C ILE A 14 0.09 8.98 10.30
N LEU A 15 0.29 8.90 11.61
CA LEU A 15 0.55 10.04 12.47
C LEU A 15 2.05 10.35 12.53
N SER A 16 2.46 11.49 12.00
CA SER A 16 3.78 12.08 12.22
C SER A 16 3.90 12.60 13.66
N PHE A 17 4.99 12.45 14.38
CA PHE A 17 6.06 11.46 14.22
C PHE A 17 6.38 10.84 15.59
N LEU A 18 6.95 9.66 15.61
CA LEU A 18 7.51 9.03 16.80
C LEU A 18 9.03 8.97 16.65
N VAL A 19 9.74 9.75 17.46
CA VAL A 19 11.21 9.86 17.42
C VAL A 19 11.83 9.23 18.68
N ALA A 20 13.16 9.14 18.74
CA ALA A 20 13.84 8.51 19.88
C ALA A 20 13.50 9.14 21.24
N SER A 21 13.25 10.46 21.26
CA SER A 21 12.87 11.20 22.47
C SER A 21 11.39 11.14 22.83
N GLY A 22 10.54 10.55 21.99
CA GLY A 22 9.10 10.43 22.21
C GLY A 22 8.24 10.89 21.03
N PRO A 23 6.92 11.01 21.20
CA PRO A 23 6.02 11.45 20.14
C PRO A 23 6.10 12.96 19.91
N LEU A 24 6.04 13.36 18.65
CA LEU A 24 5.95 14.74 18.17
C LEU A 24 4.68 14.92 17.33
N ASP A 25 4.34 16.16 17.01
CA ASP A 25 3.27 16.55 16.08
C ASP A 25 1.93 15.82 16.31
N MET A 26 1.39 15.14 15.30
CA MET A 26 0.13 14.40 15.39
C MET A 26 0.21 13.19 16.30
N ALA A 27 1.35 12.51 16.39
CA ALA A 27 1.57 11.41 17.33
C ALA A 27 1.49 11.91 18.77
N GLN A 28 2.03 13.10 19.06
CA GLN A 28 1.93 13.71 20.39
C GLN A 28 0.50 14.11 20.72
N GLN A 29 -0.23 14.69 19.76
CA GLN A 29 -1.64 15.01 19.94
C GLN A 29 -2.47 13.76 20.24
N TRP A 30 -2.24 12.67 19.50
CA TRP A 30 -2.92 11.39 19.74
C TRP A 30 -2.61 10.82 21.12
N ALA A 31 -1.34 10.82 21.52
CA ALA A 31 -0.91 10.35 22.83
C ALA A 31 -1.50 11.17 23.98
N SER A 32 -1.75 12.47 23.77
CA SER A 32 -2.34 13.36 24.78
C SER A 32 -3.83 13.14 25.03
N LEU A 33 -4.54 12.42 24.13
CA LEU A 33 -5.93 12.06 24.35
C LEU A 33 -6.05 11.11 25.55
N SER A 34 -7.09 11.30 26.36
CA SER A 34 -7.48 10.28 27.34
C SER A 34 -7.84 8.98 26.63
N SER A 35 -7.72 7.84 27.33
CA SER A 35 -8.01 6.52 26.76
C SER A 35 -9.42 6.43 26.15
N SER A 36 -10.43 7.06 26.77
CA SER A 36 -11.81 7.04 26.24
C SER A 36 -11.98 7.92 25.00
N GLN A 37 -11.34 9.09 24.94
CA GLN A 37 -11.34 9.93 23.74
C GLN A 37 -10.64 9.23 22.58
N ARG A 38 -9.51 8.57 22.87
CA ARG A 38 -8.73 7.82 21.90
C ARG A 38 -9.52 6.66 21.31
N GLN A 39 -10.11 5.81 22.15
CA GLN A 39 -10.96 4.69 21.71
C GLN A 39 -12.16 5.16 20.89
N SER A 40 -12.83 6.25 21.32
CA SER A 40 -13.96 6.82 20.57
C SER A 40 -13.55 7.35 19.21
N LEU A 41 -12.43 8.07 19.11
CA LEU A 41 -11.93 8.58 17.84
C LEU A 41 -11.41 7.45 16.95
N LYS A 42 -10.74 6.46 17.52
CA LYS A 42 -10.27 5.27 16.82
C LYS A 42 -11.45 4.49 16.22
N GLN A 43 -12.52 4.29 16.98
CA GLN A 43 -13.74 3.66 16.48
C GLN A 43 -14.32 4.42 15.28
N GLN A 44 -14.35 5.75 15.31
CA GLN A 44 -14.84 6.54 14.17
C GLN A 44 -13.98 6.39 12.91
N TYR A 45 -12.66 6.27 13.04
CA TYR A 45 -11.79 5.95 11.91
C TYR A 45 -12.05 4.53 11.39
N ASN A 46 -12.14 3.54 12.29
CA ASN A 46 -12.40 2.16 11.92
C ASN A 46 -13.77 1.98 11.25
N ASP A 47 -14.80 2.68 11.72
CA ASP A 47 -16.14 2.71 11.11
C ASP A 47 -16.11 3.32 9.69
N ALA A 48 -15.16 4.24 9.45
CA ALA A 48 -14.89 4.80 8.13
C ALA A 48 -13.95 3.92 7.28
N GLY A 49 -13.48 2.78 7.81
CA GLY A 49 -12.54 1.89 7.12
C GLY A 49 -11.09 2.39 7.10
N ILE A 50 -10.72 3.23 8.06
CA ILE A 50 -9.39 3.85 8.15
C ILE A 50 -8.64 3.26 9.34
N SER A 51 -7.49 2.63 9.08
CA SER A 51 -6.54 2.27 10.13
C SER A 51 -5.73 3.49 10.56
N VAL A 52 -5.45 3.62 11.86
CA VAL A 52 -4.65 4.70 12.45
C VAL A 52 -3.30 4.14 12.92
N MET A 53 -2.23 4.56 12.27
CA MET A 53 -0.85 4.16 12.53
C MET A 53 0.00 5.35 12.99
N VAL A 54 1.25 5.12 13.40
CA VAL A 54 2.24 6.17 13.67
C VAL A 54 3.45 6.01 12.76
N SER A 55 4.04 7.12 12.28
CA SER A 55 5.31 7.08 11.56
C SER A 55 6.47 7.27 12.54
N ALA A 56 7.37 6.29 12.58
CA ALA A 56 8.65 6.43 13.26
C ALA A 56 9.62 7.22 12.40
N PHE A 57 10.33 8.16 13.02
CA PHE A 57 11.37 8.99 12.42
C PHE A 57 10.87 10.11 11.50
N GLY A 58 11.21 10.08 10.22
CA GLY A 58 11.14 11.20 9.29
C GLY A 58 12.49 11.89 9.10
N SER A 59 12.52 12.91 8.23
CA SER A 59 13.75 13.55 7.73
C SER A 59 14.66 14.19 8.79
N THR A 60 14.19 14.35 10.03
CA THR A 60 14.95 14.99 11.12
C THR A 60 15.69 14.01 12.03
N GLU A 61 15.44 12.71 11.89
CA GLU A 61 16.07 11.68 12.71
C GLU A 61 17.09 10.87 11.88
N SER A 62 18.14 10.41 12.54
CA SER A 62 19.19 9.58 11.91
C SER A 62 19.64 8.53 12.90
N PRO A 63 18.79 7.53 13.20
CA PRO A 63 18.96 6.68 14.37
C PRO A 63 20.21 5.80 14.30
N THR A 64 20.64 5.38 13.11
CA THR A 64 21.87 4.58 12.97
C THR A 64 23.10 5.43 13.19
N THR A 65 23.15 6.62 12.58
CA THR A 65 24.22 7.59 12.73
C THR A 65 24.30 8.14 14.16
N ALA A 66 23.15 8.31 14.82
CA ALA A 66 23.07 8.72 16.23
C ALA A 66 23.54 7.61 17.21
N GLY A 67 23.66 6.37 16.74
CA GLY A 67 24.07 5.24 17.56
C GLY A 67 22.94 4.65 18.41
N ASP A 68 21.68 4.89 18.03
CA ASP A 68 20.54 4.30 18.73
C ASP A 68 20.55 2.78 18.59
N ASP A 69 20.29 2.08 19.70
CA ASP A 69 20.17 0.63 19.68
C ASP A 69 18.85 0.22 18.99
N PRO A 70 18.89 -0.54 17.88
CA PRO A 70 17.68 -0.89 17.12
C PRO A 70 16.72 -1.76 17.92
N THR A 71 17.20 -2.57 18.86
CA THR A 71 16.37 -3.48 19.66
C THR A 71 15.63 -2.70 20.74
N GLN A 72 16.35 -1.87 21.50
CA GLN A 72 15.77 -1.05 22.56
C GLN A 72 14.77 -0.05 21.98
N LEU A 73 15.12 0.60 20.87
CA LEU A 73 14.25 1.59 20.25
C LEU A 73 13.01 0.96 19.63
N ALA A 74 13.14 -0.18 18.92
CA ALA A 74 11.98 -0.93 18.42
C ALA A 74 11.05 -1.37 19.55
N ASN A 75 11.59 -1.87 20.67
CA ASN A 75 10.77 -2.25 21.82
C ASN A 75 9.99 -1.06 22.40
N THR A 76 10.65 0.10 22.51
CA THR A 76 10.02 1.33 23.00
C THR A 76 8.91 1.80 22.06
N MET A 77 9.17 1.83 20.75
CA MET A 77 8.19 2.27 19.76
C MET A 77 7.03 1.29 19.59
N ALA A 78 7.28 -0.02 19.64
CA ALA A 78 6.21 -1.01 19.67
C ALA A 78 5.34 -0.87 20.92
N GLN A 79 5.94 -0.60 22.08
CA GLN A 79 5.16 -0.35 23.29
C GLN A 79 4.31 0.92 23.16
N PHE A 80 4.81 1.97 22.50
CA PHE A 80 4.01 3.16 22.20
C PHE A 80 2.77 2.81 21.34
N VAL A 81 2.92 1.97 20.31
CA VAL A 81 1.79 1.51 19.48
C VAL A 81 0.71 0.84 20.34
N LEU A 82 1.12 -0.08 21.22
CA LEU A 82 0.23 -0.82 22.12
C LEU A 82 -0.46 0.10 23.14
N ASP A 83 0.30 0.97 23.81
CA ASP A 83 -0.22 1.87 24.85
C ASP A 83 -1.12 2.97 24.27
N ASN A 84 -1.00 3.24 22.97
CA ASN A 84 -1.74 4.26 22.25
C ASN A 84 -2.79 3.72 21.27
N ASP A 85 -3.20 2.47 21.38
CA ASP A 85 -4.35 1.92 20.62
C ASP A 85 -4.24 2.16 19.09
N LEU A 86 -3.01 2.03 18.58
CA LEU A 86 -2.68 2.21 17.17
C LEU A 86 -2.71 0.86 16.42
N ASP A 87 -3.09 0.88 15.15
CA ASP A 87 -3.18 -0.33 14.31
C ASP A 87 -1.82 -0.76 13.75
N GLY A 88 -0.79 0.05 13.92
CA GLY A 88 0.49 -0.21 13.30
C GLY A 88 1.49 0.92 13.37
N ILE A 89 2.63 0.68 12.72
CA ILE A 89 3.76 1.59 12.65
C ILE A 89 4.35 1.63 11.24
N ASP A 90 4.68 2.81 10.77
CA ASP A 90 5.40 3.06 9.52
C ASP A 90 6.83 3.49 9.84
N ILE A 91 7.82 2.94 9.13
CA ILE A 91 9.24 3.23 9.38
C ILE A 91 9.74 4.20 8.30
N ASP A 92 9.74 5.49 8.64
CA ASP A 92 10.21 6.58 7.79
C ASP A 92 11.69 6.88 8.05
N TYR A 93 12.51 5.86 7.85
CA TYR A 93 13.96 5.94 8.07
C TYR A 93 14.61 6.79 6.98
N GLU A 94 15.15 7.95 7.35
CA GLU A 94 15.83 8.89 6.43
C GLU A 94 17.29 9.16 6.84
N ASP A 95 17.97 8.18 7.42
CA ASP A 95 19.39 8.29 7.77
C ASP A 95 20.30 8.12 6.54
N PHE A 96 20.35 9.17 5.72
CA PHE A 96 21.16 9.21 4.50
C PHE A 96 22.64 9.01 4.79
N ALA A 97 23.15 9.46 5.94
CA ALA A 97 24.57 9.30 6.28
C ALA A 97 24.93 7.81 6.45
N ALA A 98 24.14 7.06 7.23
CA ALA A 98 24.34 5.63 7.40
C ALA A 98 24.12 4.86 6.08
N MET A 99 23.07 5.18 5.32
CA MET A 99 22.81 4.50 4.04
C MET A 99 23.90 4.78 2.99
N ASN A 100 24.42 6.01 2.94
CA ASN A 100 25.48 6.41 2.00
C ASN A 100 26.88 5.96 2.44
N ALA A 101 27.07 5.53 3.69
CA ALA A 101 28.31 4.87 4.12
C ALA A 101 28.50 3.52 3.41
N MET A 102 27.39 2.88 3.00
CA MET A 102 27.38 1.62 2.22
C MET A 102 28.16 0.47 2.88
N ASP A 103 28.25 0.48 4.21
CA ASP A 103 29.01 -0.46 5.01
C ASP A 103 28.14 -1.57 5.64
N GLY A 104 26.83 -1.55 5.39
CA GLY A 104 25.86 -2.50 5.91
C GLY A 104 25.24 -2.09 7.24
N SER A 105 25.67 -0.98 7.85
CA SER A 105 25.16 -0.53 9.16
C SER A 105 23.67 -0.22 9.12
N ALA A 106 23.22 0.59 8.16
CA ALA A 106 21.81 0.94 7.98
C ALA A 106 20.93 -0.29 7.74
N GLU A 107 21.35 -1.20 6.86
CA GLU A 107 20.57 -2.39 6.52
C GLU A 107 20.49 -3.38 7.69
N ASN A 108 21.57 -3.54 8.46
CA ASN A 108 21.58 -4.38 9.66
C ASN A 108 20.73 -3.76 10.79
N TRP A 109 20.78 -2.43 10.93
CA TRP A 109 19.95 -1.70 11.88
C TRP A 109 18.46 -1.89 11.57
N LEU A 110 18.06 -1.60 10.31
CA LEU A 110 16.67 -1.79 9.86
C LEU A 110 16.20 -3.24 9.97
N THR A 111 17.07 -4.21 9.65
CA THR A 111 16.78 -5.65 9.81
C THR A 111 16.43 -5.97 11.27
N THR A 112 17.30 -5.58 12.21
CA THR A 112 17.14 -5.86 13.64
C THR A 112 15.90 -5.14 14.20
N PHE A 113 15.72 -3.88 13.80
CA PHE A 113 14.59 -3.05 14.22
C PHE A 113 13.25 -3.67 13.77
N THR A 114 13.14 -4.04 12.49
CA THR A 114 11.94 -4.66 11.91
C THR A 114 11.61 -6.00 12.57
N GLN A 115 12.61 -6.86 12.76
CA GLN A 115 12.43 -8.15 13.43
C GLN A 115 11.97 -7.97 14.88
N THR A 116 12.53 -7.00 15.59
CA THR A 116 12.15 -6.70 16.98
C THR A 116 10.73 -6.15 17.08
N LEU A 117 10.34 -5.24 16.17
CA LEU A 117 8.96 -4.76 16.10
C LEU A 117 7.97 -5.92 15.94
N ARG A 118 8.24 -6.86 15.03
CA ARG A 118 7.35 -8.02 14.79
C ARG A 118 7.21 -8.97 15.98
N GLN A 119 8.14 -8.97 16.93
CA GLN A 119 7.96 -9.74 18.17
C GLN A 119 6.84 -9.18 19.06
N LYS A 120 6.60 -7.86 18.99
CA LYS A 120 5.56 -7.16 19.77
C LYS A 120 4.32 -6.79 18.94
N LEU A 121 4.48 -6.65 17.62
CA LEU A 121 3.46 -6.27 16.66
C LEU A 121 3.33 -7.35 15.58
N PRO A 122 2.72 -8.51 15.91
CA PRO A 122 2.65 -9.64 14.98
C PRO A 122 1.96 -9.26 13.66
N GLN A 123 2.49 -9.78 12.56
CA GLN A 123 1.90 -9.62 11.24
C GLN A 123 0.46 -10.18 11.20
N GLY A 124 -0.42 -9.53 10.43
CA GLY A 124 -1.86 -9.81 10.40
C GLY A 124 -2.66 -9.20 11.58
N GLN A 125 -2.00 -8.88 12.70
CA GLN A 125 -2.62 -8.16 13.82
C GLN A 125 -2.30 -6.67 13.80
N TYR A 126 -1.08 -6.32 13.42
CA TYR A 126 -0.61 -4.95 13.29
C TYR A 126 0.01 -4.72 11.93
N ILE A 127 -0.25 -3.55 11.37
CA ILE A 127 0.35 -3.09 10.13
C ILE A 127 1.78 -2.61 10.42
N LEU A 128 2.76 -3.07 9.65
CA LEU A 128 4.13 -2.58 9.67
C LEU A 128 4.58 -2.24 8.26
N THR A 129 4.82 -0.96 8.02
CA THR A 129 5.22 -0.43 6.70
C THR A 129 6.55 0.28 6.80
N HIS A 130 7.18 0.54 5.66
CA HIS A 130 8.39 1.36 5.58
C HIS A 130 8.18 2.44 4.51
N ALA A 131 8.77 3.61 4.67
CA ALA A 131 8.71 4.70 3.69
C ALA A 131 10.09 5.02 3.06
N PRO A 132 10.74 4.08 2.35
CA PRO A 132 12.03 4.34 1.72
C PRO A 132 11.95 5.33 0.56
N VAL A 133 13.00 6.11 0.34
CA VAL A 133 13.18 6.81 -0.93
C VAL A 133 13.46 5.83 -2.08
N ALA A 134 12.88 6.08 -3.27
CA ALA A 134 13.03 5.19 -4.42
C ALA A 134 14.50 4.85 -4.80
N PRO A 135 15.48 5.77 -4.73
CA PRO A 135 16.89 5.47 -4.99
C PRO A 135 17.51 4.34 -4.16
N TRP A 136 17.00 4.06 -2.96
CA TRP A 136 17.55 3.00 -2.13
C TRP A 136 17.25 1.60 -2.63
N PHE A 137 16.42 1.46 -3.67
CA PHE A 137 16.21 0.19 -4.38
C PHE A 137 17.22 -0.07 -5.52
N ILE A 138 18.10 0.89 -5.86
CA ILE A 138 19.14 0.67 -6.89
C ILE A 138 20.06 -0.51 -6.50
N GLY A 139 20.37 -0.65 -5.22
CA GLY A 139 21.27 -1.69 -4.72
C GLY A 139 22.69 -1.60 -5.31
N ALA A 140 23.40 -2.72 -5.34
CA ALA A 140 24.76 -2.81 -5.86
C ALA A 140 24.79 -2.64 -7.40
N PRO A 141 25.82 -1.97 -7.97
CA PRO A 141 27.03 -1.49 -7.30
C PRO A 141 26.91 -0.10 -6.67
N ARG A 142 25.80 0.65 -6.87
CA ARG A 142 25.69 2.02 -6.36
C ARG A 142 25.67 2.07 -4.84
N TYR A 143 24.86 1.23 -4.21
CA TYR A 143 24.87 0.97 -2.77
C TYR A 143 25.54 -0.39 -2.57
N LYS A 144 26.82 -0.39 -2.19
CA LYS A 144 27.62 -1.62 -2.05
C LYS A 144 26.98 -2.63 -1.08
N SER A 145 26.38 -2.14 -0.01
CA SER A 145 25.64 -2.93 0.98
C SER A 145 24.20 -3.28 0.57
N GLY A 146 23.73 -2.74 -0.57
CA GLY A 146 22.47 -3.06 -1.22
C GLY A 146 21.27 -2.21 -0.80
N ALA A 147 21.39 -1.38 0.25
CA ALA A 147 20.34 -0.47 0.72
C ALA A 147 18.99 -1.18 0.91
N TYR A 148 17.87 -0.57 0.51
CA TYR A 148 16.55 -1.16 0.71
C TYR A 148 16.32 -2.43 -0.13
N ALA A 149 17.03 -2.62 -1.24
CA ALA A 149 17.00 -3.92 -1.94
C ALA A 149 17.59 -5.06 -1.08
N GLN A 150 18.51 -4.76 -0.16
CA GLN A 150 19.04 -5.72 0.80
C GLN A 150 18.16 -5.86 2.06
N VAL A 151 17.49 -4.77 2.49
CA VAL A 151 16.50 -4.82 3.57
C VAL A 151 15.32 -5.70 3.17
N ASP A 152 14.76 -5.52 1.98
CA ASP A 152 13.68 -6.36 1.45
C ASP A 152 14.09 -7.85 1.37
N LYS A 153 15.31 -8.15 0.90
CA LYS A 153 15.82 -9.54 0.90
C LYS A 153 15.92 -10.16 2.30
N LYS A 154 16.18 -9.38 3.34
CA LYS A 154 16.37 -9.88 4.72
C LYS A 154 15.06 -9.97 5.50
N VAL A 155 14.21 -8.95 5.38
CA VAL A 155 13.02 -8.76 6.22
C VAL A 155 11.81 -8.27 5.44
N GLY A 156 11.87 -8.25 4.10
CA GLY A 156 10.76 -7.84 3.25
C GLY A 156 9.49 -8.64 3.55
N SER A 157 9.59 -9.95 3.79
CA SER A 157 8.42 -10.77 4.18
C SER A 157 7.73 -10.33 5.48
N LEU A 158 8.44 -9.60 6.34
CA LEU A 158 7.91 -9.04 7.59
C LEU A 158 7.31 -7.64 7.43
N ILE A 159 7.52 -6.98 6.29
CA ILE A 159 7.00 -5.64 6.00
C ILE A 159 5.74 -5.82 5.16
N ASP A 160 4.62 -5.22 5.54
CA ASP A 160 3.35 -5.39 4.83
C ASP A 160 3.40 -4.68 3.47
N TRP A 161 3.88 -3.43 3.43
CA TRP A 161 4.18 -2.72 2.19
C TRP A 161 5.18 -1.56 2.39
N TYR A 162 5.62 -1.01 1.26
CA TYR A 162 6.52 0.13 1.14
C TYR A 162 5.77 1.35 0.63
N ASN A 163 5.72 2.40 1.44
CA ASN A 163 5.31 3.76 1.08
C ASN A 163 6.44 4.45 0.31
N VAL A 164 6.79 3.96 -0.88
CA VAL A 164 7.99 4.39 -1.61
C VAL A 164 7.90 5.87 -1.98
N GLN A 165 8.83 6.68 -1.46
CA GLN A 165 8.84 8.11 -1.71
C GLN A 165 9.38 8.39 -3.13
N PHE A 166 8.48 8.67 -4.08
CA PHE A 166 8.80 9.11 -5.44
C PHE A 166 8.80 10.64 -5.56
N TYR A 167 9.43 11.32 -4.59
CA TYR A 167 9.57 12.77 -4.48
C TYR A 167 10.83 13.14 -3.68
N ASN A 168 11.34 14.36 -3.84
CA ASN A 168 12.62 14.85 -3.31
C ASN A 168 13.91 14.33 -3.98
N GLN A 169 13.83 13.71 -5.16
CA GLN A 169 15.00 13.20 -5.90
C GLN A 169 15.48 14.08 -7.07
N GLY A 170 14.80 15.19 -7.33
CA GLY A 170 15.10 16.10 -8.45
C GLY A 170 13.82 16.60 -9.12
N SER A 171 13.88 17.78 -9.73
CA SER A 171 12.71 18.46 -10.29
C SER A 171 12.00 17.69 -11.41
N SER A 172 12.72 16.84 -12.15
CA SER A 172 12.17 16.01 -13.24
C SER A 172 11.86 14.58 -12.82
N GLU A 173 12.29 14.15 -11.63
CA GLU A 173 12.24 12.74 -11.24
C GLU A 173 10.81 12.29 -10.91
N TYR A 174 10.39 11.20 -11.53
CA TYR A 174 9.07 10.59 -11.33
C TYR A 174 7.88 11.52 -11.61
N THR A 175 8.05 12.56 -12.43
CA THR A 175 7.00 13.58 -12.72
C THR A 175 6.06 13.20 -13.86
N THR A 176 6.31 12.08 -14.55
CA THR A 176 5.48 11.54 -15.64
C THR A 176 5.13 10.09 -15.36
N CYS A 177 4.06 9.55 -15.96
CA CYS A 177 3.73 8.13 -15.79
C CYS A 177 4.85 7.21 -16.27
N SER A 178 5.50 7.52 -17.41
CA SER A 178 6.64 6.73 -17.89
C SER A 178 7.81 6.77 -16.90
N GLY A 179 8.14 7.94 -16.35
CA GLY A 179 9.24 8.10 -15.40
C GLY A 179 8.97 7.45 -14.04
N LEU A 180 7.70 7.48 -13.60
CA LEU A 180 7.25 6.91 -12.35
C LEU A 180 7.10 5.39 -12.42
N LEU A 181 6.53 4.88 -13.51
CA LEU A 181 6.12 3.47 -13.60
C LEU A 181 7.17 2.60 -14.28
N ASP A 182 7.71 3.04 -15.41
CA ASP A 182 8.39 2.14 -16.35
C ASP A 182 9.89 2.37 -16.48
N GLN A 183 10.33 3.64 -16.49
CA GLN A 183 11.69 3.99 -16.84
C GLN A 183 12.15 5.22 -16.06
N SER A 184 12.88 4.98 -14.96
CA SER A 184 13.51 6.07 -14.23
C SER A 184 14.68 6.69 -15.01
N SER A 185 15.12 7.87 -14.58
CA SER A 185 16.19 8.61 -15.25
C SER A 185 17.55 7.94 -15.07
N SER A 186 18.55 8.42 -15.81
CA SER A 186 19.95 8.02 -15.59
C SER A 186 20.52 8.50 -14.25
N ALA A 187 19.90 9.51 -13.61
CA ALA A 187 20.32 9.96 -12.29
C ALA A 187 19.97 8.92 -11.21
N TRP A 188 18.84 8.22 -11.37
CA TRP A 188 18.36 7.17 -10.47
C TRP A 188 17.90 5.95 -11.27
N PRO A 189 18.81 5.18 -11.89
CA PRO A 189 18.42 4.11 -12.81
C PRO A 189 17.80 2.92 -12.06
N GLY A 190 16.74 2.32 -12.62
CA GLY A 190 16.13 1.11 -12.08
C GLY A 190 15.17 1.35 -10.92
N THR A 191 14.73 2.59 -10.71
CA THR A 191 13.93 2.99 -9.54
C THR A 191 12.49 3.33 -9.88
N ALA A 192 12.06 3.20 -11.14
CA ALA A 192 10.63 3.27 -11.45
C ALA A 192 9.91 2.06 -10.84
N LEU A 193 8.60 2.19 -10.57
CA LEU A 193 7.80 1.19 -9.87
C LEU A 193 8.03 -0.24 -10.40
N PHE A 194 7.89 -0.44 -11.71
CA PHE A 194 8.05 -1.76 -12.33
C PHE A 194 9.50 -2.20 -12.50
N GLN A 195 10.46 -1.26 -12.44
CA GLN A 195 11.87 -1.61 -12.40
C GLN A 195 12.27 -2.14 -11.02
N ILE A 196 11.77 -1.52 -9.94
CA ILE A 196 11.93 -2.03 -8.57
C ILE A 196 11.28 -3.41 -8.45
N ALA A 197 10.08 -3.57 -8.98
CA ALA A 197 9.40 -4.87 -8.99
C ALA A 197 10.20 -5.94 -9.76
N ALA A 198 10.70 -5.60 -10.96
CA ALA A 198 11.53 -6.51 -11.75
C ALA A 198 12.86 -6.87 -11.07
N ALA A 199 13.33 -6.06 -10.12
CA ALA A 199 14.51 -6.36 -9.30
C ALA A 199 14.23 -7.32 -8.14
N GLY A 200 12.98 -7.74 -7.94
CA GLY A 200 12.58 -8.82 -7.03
C GLY A 200 11.68 -8.43 -5.86
N VAL A 201 11.35 -7.14 -5.71
CA VAL A 201 10.36 -6.70 -4.70
C VAL A 201 8.97 -7.00 -5.22
N ASP A 202 8.06 -7.52 -4.39
CA ASP A 202 6.67 -7.72 -4.80
C ASP A 202 6.04 -6.39 -5.22
N GLN A 203 5.59 -6.30 -6.47
CA GLN A 203 4.98 -5.08 -7.01
C GLN A 203 3.78 -4.62 -6.18
N ASN A 204 3.00 -5.54 -5.61
CA ASN A 204 1.80 -5.23 -4.84
C ASN A 204 2.14 -4.67 -3.45
N LYS A 205 3.40 -4.75 -3.04
CA LYS A 205 3.90 -4.10 -1.83
C LYS A 205 4.47 -2.71 -2.10
N LEU A 206 4.59 -2.28 -3.36
CA LEU A 206 5.15 -0.98 -3.70
C LEU A 206 4.00 0.03 -3.86
N LEU A 207 3.74 0.85 -2.84
CA LEU A 207 2.84 1.98 -2.97
C LEU A 207 3.55 3.15 -3.65
N ILE A 208 2.81 3.88 -4.47
CA ILE A 208 3.27 5.12 -5.09
C ILE A 208 3.16 6.24 -4.05
N GLY A 209 4.27 6.65 -3.42
CA GLY A 209 4.35 7.82 -2.55
C GLY A 209 4.51 9.11 -3.35
N LYS A 210 3.61 10.08 -3.16
CA LYS A 210 3.62 11.40 -3.81
C LYS A 210 3.37 12.54 -2.84
N VAL A 211 3.57 13.76 -3.31
CA VAL A 211 3.23 14.96 -2.53
C VAL A 211 1.87 15.56 -2.91
N GLY A 212 1.16 16.09 -1.93
CA GLY A 212 -0.18 16.67 -2.10
C GLY A 212 -0.19 17.92 -2.97
N LYS A 213 0.78 18.82 -2.74
CA LYS A 213 1.04 20.00 -3.58
C LYS A 213 2.55 20.22 -3.80
N PRO A 214 2.97 21.06 -4.75
CA PRO A 214 4.39 21.23 -5.09
C PRO A 214 5.30 21.63 -3.93
N THR A 215 4.80 22.42 -2.98
CA THR A 215 5.60 22.94 -1.85
C THR A 215 5.74 21.96 -0.69
N ASP A 216 5.05 20.82 -0.71
CA ASP A 216 5.22 19.80 0.34
C ASP A 216 6.50 18.98 0.10
N ALA A 217 7.09 19.08 -1.09
CA ALA A 217 8.42 18.56 -1.41
C ALA A 217 9.44 19.70 -1.46
N THR A 218 10.67 19.42 -1.03
CA THR A 218 11.80 20.36 -1.09
C THR A 218 12.62 20.19 -2.38
N ASN A 219 12.54 19.03 -3.04
CA ASN A 219 13.33 18.72 -4.24
C ASN A 219 12.55 17.92 -5.31
N GLY A 220 11.38 18.44 -5.70
CA GLY A 220 10.64 17.95 -6.86
C GLY A 220 9.86 16.64 -6.66
N GLY A 221 9.36 16.09 -7.77
CA GLY A 221 8.56 14.86 -7.80
C GLY A 221 7.04 15.04 -7.68
N TYR A 222 6.56 16.28 -7.62
CA TYR A 222 5.12 16.57 -7.73
C TYR A 222 4.58 16.16 -9.10
N ILE A 223 3.36 15.63 -9.09
CA ILE A 223 2.56 15.31 -10.26
C ILE A 223 1.14 15.79 -9.96
N ASP A 224 0.47 16.43 -10.90
CA ASP A 224 -0.91 16.86 -10.67
C ASP A 224 -1.85 15.65 -10.54
N THR A 225 -2.95 15.82 -9.82
CA THR A 225 -3.86 14.72 -9.45
C THR A 225 -4.46 14.00 -10.65
N ASN A 226 -4.76 14.71 -11.74
CA ASN A 226 -5.34 14.10 -12.95
C ASN A 226 -4.30 13.24 -13.68
N THR A 227 -3.07 13.74 -13.81
CA THR A 227 -1.97 12.95 -14.38
C THR A 227 -1.68 11.74 -13.50
N LEU A 228 -1.64 11.91 -12.17
CA LEU A 228 -1.45 10.80 -11.24
C LEU A 228 -2.54 9.74 -11.35
N ALA A 229 -3.82 10.15 -11.48
CA ALA A 229 -4.92 9.22 -11.70
C ALA A 229 -4.71 8.35 -12.96
N GLY A 230 -4.24 8.96 -14.05
CA GLY A 230 -3.87 8.25 -15.27
C GLY A 230 -2.70 7.28 -15.06
N CYS A 231 -1.70 7.66 -14.25
CA CYS A 231 -0.59 6.76 -13.92
C CYS A 231 -1.06 5.56 -13.09
N VAL A 232 -1.90 5.79 -12.09
CA VAL A 232 -2.47 4.72 -11.24
C VAL A 232 -3.31 3.76 -12.09
N GLN A 233 -4.14 4.28 -13.02
CA GLN A 233 -4.87 3.44 -13.97
C GLN A 233 -3.93 2.60 -14.84
N GLN A 234 -2.85 3.19 -15.38
CA GLN A 234 -1.87 2.45 -16.18
C GLN A 234 -1.16 1.35 -15.38
N ALA A 235 -0.82 1.62 -14.12
CA ALA A 235 -0.22 0.62 -13.24
C ALA A 235 -1.19 -0.53 -12.96
N GLN A 236 -2.44 -0.20 -12.61
CA GLN A 236 -3.51 -1.18 -12.39
C GLN A 236 -3.73 -2.07 -13.62
N ALA A 237 -3.74 -1.49 -14.83
CA ALA A 237 -3.88 -2.24 -16.08
C ALA A 237 -2.71 -3.20 -16.36
N LYS A 238 -1.55 -2.99 -15.70
CA LYS A 238 -0.38 -3.90 -15.73
C LYS A 238 -0.41 -4.93 -14.59
N GLY A 239 -1.50 -5.02 -13.83
CA GLY A 239 -1.68 -6.01 -12.77
C GLY A 239 -1.15 -5.59 -11.39
N TRP A 240 -0.74 -4.33 -11.23
CA TRP A 240 -0.33 -3.79 -9.93
C TRP A 240 -1.53 -3.45 -9.05
N GLN A 241 -1.47 -3.83 -7.78
CA GLN A 241 -2.54 -3.66 -6.79
C GLN A 241 -2.10 -2.95 -5.50
N GLY A 242 -0.93 -2.28 -5.49
CA GLY A 242 -0.35 -1.72 -4.26
C GLY A 242 -1.16 -0.58 -3.63
N GLY A 243 -1.23 0.57 -4.30
CA GLY A 243 -1.93 1.76 -3.81
C GLY A 243 -1.07 3.03 -3.81
N VAL A 244 -1.59 4.10 -3.20
CA VAL A 244 -0.95 5.42 -3.19
C VAL A 244 -0.76 5.87 -1.75
N MET A 245 0.43 6.36 -1.43
CA MET A 245 0.73 7.11 -0.21
C MET A 245 0.89 8.59 -0.58
N VAL A 246 0.54 9.50 0.34
CA VAL A 246 0.71 10.93 0.11
C VAL A 246 1.26 11.68 1.31
N TRP A 247 2.22 12.56 1.04
CA TRP A 247 2.71 13.60 1.95
C TRP A 247 2.23 14.99 1.45
N GLU A 248 1.28 15.67 2.07
CA GLU A 248 0.66 15.36 3.36
C GLU A 248 -0.75 15.94 3.45
N PHE A 249 -1.49 15.54 4.48
CA PHE A 249 -2.67 16.26 4.90
C PHE A 249 -2.27 17.61 5.55
N PRO A 250 -2.95 18.74 5.29
CA PRO A 250 -4.21 18.89 4.56
C PRO A 250 -4.06 19.16 3.05
N SER A 251 -2.85 19.19 2.51
CA SER A 251 -2.65 19.38 1.06
C SER A 251 -3.28 18.27 0.21
N ALA A 252 -3.40 17.06 0.77
CA ALA A 252 -4.02 15.90 0.14
C ALA A 252 -5.23 15.37 0.95
N ASP A 253 -6.34 16.10 0.93
CA ASP A 253 -7.58 15.69 1.59
C ASP A 253 -8.41 14.66 0.78
N SER A 254 -9.66 14.42 1.20
CA SER A 254 -10.60 13.55 0.49
C SER A 254 -10.80 13.88 -1.00
N ALA A 255 -10.71 15.16 -1.41
CA ALA A 255 -10.87 15.54 -2.81
C ALA A 255 -9.66 15.11 -3.64
N TRP A 256 -8.47 15.20 -3.05
CA TRP A 256 -7.22 14.73 -3.66
C TRP A 256 -7.29 13.22 -3.96
N ILE A 257 -7.59 12.40 -2.95
CA ILE A 257 -7.59 10.93 -3.13
C ILE A 257 -8.74 10.47 -4.02
N THR A 258 -9.89 11.14 -3.96
CA THR A 258 -11.01 10.89 -4.88
C THR A 258 -10.59 11.11 -6.33
N SER A 259 -9.84 12.18 -6.60
CA SER A 259 -9.32 12.48 -7.95
C SER A 259 -8.30 11.44 -8.40
N VAL A 260 -7.34 11.09 -7.54
CA VAL A 260 -6.29 10.09 -7.85
C VAL A 260 -6.87 8.70 -8.11
N ARG A 261 -7.94 8.32 -7.40
CA ARG A 261 -8.61 7.03 -7.56
C ARG A 261 -9.66 7.00 -8.68
N ALA A 262 -9.98 8.14 -9.30
CA ALA A 262 -11.13 8.28 -10.20
C ALA A 262 -11.09 7.36 -11.43
N GLN A 263 -9.90 6.94 -11.86
CA GLN A 263 -9.70 6.14 -13.08
C GLN A 263 -9.31 4.68 -12.80
N SER A 264 -9.19 4.28 -11.53
CA SER A 264 -8.72 2.96 -11.11
C SER A 264 -9.67 2.26 -10.14
N TRP A 265 -9.72 2.71 -8.88
CA TRP A 265 -10.61 2.19 -7.84
C TRP A 265 -11.48 3.32 -7.29
N PRO A 266 -12.51 3.81 -8.00
CA PRO A 266 -13.25 5.00 -7.62
C PRO A 266 -13.85 4.93 -6.20
N VAL A 267 -13.82 6.07 -5.49
CA VAL A 267 -14.43 6.20 -4.15
C VAL A 267 -15.96 6.22 -4.30
N GLY A 268 -16.67 5.36 -3.56
CA GLY A 268 -18.14 5.39 -3.49
C GLY A 268 -18.90 4.50 -4.50
N SER A 269 -18.21 3.73 -5.34
CA SER A 269 -18.85 2.69 -6.17
C SER A 269 -18.78 1.33 -5.47
N GLY A 270 -19.87 0.93 -4.80
CA GLY A 270 -20.10 -0.46 -4.46
C GLY A 270 -20.13 -1.33 -5.72
N SER A 271 -19.65 -2.57 -5.63
CA SER A 271 -19.63 -3.54 -6.72
C SER A 271 -20.97 -3.67 -7.47
N GLY A 272 -20.96 -3.58 -8.80
CA GLY A 272 -22.07 -4.03 -9.64
C GLY A 272 -22.19 -3.35 -11.02
N GLY A 273 -21.91 -4.12 -12.09
CA GLY A 273 -22.75 -4.06 -13.30
C GLY A 273 -22.21 -3.31 -14.52
N ASN A 274 -21.83 -4.11 -15.52
CA ASN A 274 -21.92 -3.77 -16.94
C ASN A 274 -23.35 -3.30 -17.29
N GLY A 275 -23.50 -2.23 -18.09
CA GLY A 275 -24.79 -1.83 -18.67
C GLY A 275 -24.88 -0.35 -19.01
N GLY A 276 -24.71 -0.02 -20.30
CA GLY A 276 -24.82 1.34 -20.82
C GLY A 276 -26.24 1.86 -21.07
N GLY A 277 -26.27 3.07 -21.62
CA GLY A 277 -27.43 3.77 -22.20
C GLY A 277 -27.91 4.94 -21.33
N ASN A 278 -28.21 6.14 -21.83
CA ASN A 278 -28.44 6.59 -23.20
C ASN A 278 -28.53 8.14 -23.25
N GLY A 279 -28.26 8.71 -24.43
CA GLY A 279 -28.69 10.05 -24.85
C GLY A 279 -27.61 10.73 -25.70
N GLY A 280 -27.72 10.89 -27.02
CA GLY A 280 -28.77 10.59 -28.00
C GLY A 280 -28.52 11.51 -29.21
N SER A 281 -28.62 10.98 -30.44
CA SER A 281 -29.25 11.64 -31.60
C SER A 281 -29.12 10.73 -32.82
N GLY A 282 -30.24 10.46 -33.48
CA GLY A 282 -30.35 9.49 -34.57
C GLY A 282 -30.07 10.07 -35.95
N SER A 283 -29.66 9.20 -36.87
CA SER A 283 -30.17 9.20 -38.23
C SER A 283 -29.96 7.81 -38.85
N SER A 284 -30.98 7.36 -39.56
CA SER A 284 -31.20 6.02 -40.12
C SER A 284 -30.50 5.79 -41.46
N SER A 285 -29.90 4.62 -41.68
CA SER A 285 -30.07 3.80 -42.90
C SER A 285 -29.25 2.50 -42.89
N SER A 286 -29.99 1.40 -43.10
CA SER A 286 -29.68 0.15 -43.83
C SER A 286 -28.28 -0.50 -43.84
N SER A 287 -28.29 -1.74 -43.34
CA SER A 287 -27.88 -3.00 -44.00
C SER A 287 -26.42 -3.50 -43.93
N SER A 288 -26.37 -4.83 -43.70
CA SER A 288 -25.33 -5.83 -43.95
C SER A 288 -24.08 -5.88 -43.05
N THR A 289 -24.09 -6.91 -42.19
CA THR A 289 -22.93 -7.71 -41.75
C THR A 289 -22.12 -8.24 -42.96
N PRO A 290 -20.79 -8.42 -42.82
CA PRO A 290 -20.31 -9.74 -42.36
C PRO A 290 -19.13 -9.71 -41.40
N THR A 291 -19.12 -10.77 -40.59
CA THR A 291 -18.09 -11.28 -39.71
C THR A 291 -16.83 -11.68 -40.49
N SER A 292 -15.64 -11.38 -39.95
CA SER A 292 -14.38 -12.02 -40.34
C SER A 292 -13.71 -12.65 -39.12
N THR A 293 -13.64 -13.96 -39.16
CA THR A 293 -12.93 -14.86 -38.25
C THR A 293 -11.49 -15.10 -38.70
N SER A 294 -10.54 -15.13 -37.76
CA SER A 294 -9.28 -15.90 -37.87
C SER A 294 -8.88 -16.34 -36.45
N LYS A 295 -9.30 -17.53 -35.99
CA LYS A 295 -8.54 -18.81 -36.00
C LYS A 295 -7.06 -18.66 -35.65
N HIS A 296 -6.68 -19.15 -34.46
CA HIS A 296 -5.55 -20.07 -34.30
C HIS A 296 -6.04 -21.30 -33.54
N SER A 297 -5.82 -22.45 -34.15
CA SER A 297 -6.21 -23.79 -33.73
C SER A 297 -4.96 -24.49 -33.24
N HIS A 298 -5.04 -25.13 -32.07
CA HIS A 298 -4.18 -26.25 -31.72
C HIS A 298 -5.06 -27.49 -31.58
N THR A 299 -4.82 -28.44 -32.48
CA THR A 299 -5.46 -29.75 -32.56
C THR A 299 -4.85 -30.74 -31.57
N SER A 300 -5.73 -31.63 -31.12
CA SER A 300 -5.61 -32.60 -30.03
C SER A 300 -4.76 -33.83 -30.35
N GLY A 301 -4.22 -34.44 -29.28
CA GLY A 301 -3.81 -35.85 -29.20
C GLY A 301 -4.41 -36.46 -27.93
N ALA A 302 -5.10 -37.58 -28.09
CA ALA A 302 -6.12 -38.17 -27.21
C ALA A 302 -5.68 -38.69 -25.83
N GLY A 303 -6.65 -38.70 -24.90
CA GLY A 303 -6.88 -39.84 -24.00
C GLY A 303 -7.11 -39.53 -22.53
N GLY A 304 -8.38 -39.47 -22.08
CA GLY A 304 -8.72 -39.56 -20.65
C GLY A 304 -9.90 -38.68 -20.23
N THR A 305 -11.11 -39.22 -20.34
CA THR A 305 -12.37 -38.63 -19.86
C THR A 305 -12.45 -38.59 -18.33
N THR A 306 -12.73 -37.42 -17.76
CA THR A 306 -13.75 -37.25 -16.70
C THR A 306 -14.30 -35.83 -16.74
N ASN A 307 -15.62 -35.76 -16.74
CA ASN A 307 -16.46 -34.58 -16.79
C ASN A 307 -16.76 -34.16 -15.33
N VAL A 308 -16.35 -32.95 -14.93
CA VAL A 308 -16.89 -32.22 -13.77
C VAL A 308 -16.86 -30.76 -14.22
N GLY A 309 -17.97 -30.09 -14.51
CA GLY A 309 -19.12 -29.93 -13.62
C GLY A 309 -19.02 -28.53 -13.03
N SER A 310 -19.45 -27.53 -13.80
CA SER A 310 -19.62 -26.16 -13.34
C SER A 310 -20.64 -26.11 -12.20
N THR A 311 -20.16 -25.92 -10.97
CA THR A 311 -21.00 -25.65 -9.81
C THR A 311 -21.44 -24.18 -9.80
N PRO A 312 -22.72 -23.87 -9.55
CA PRO A 312 -23.15 -22.52 -9.19
C PRO A 312 -22.43 -22.11 -7.89
N SER A 313 -21.86 -20.91 -7.84
CA SER A 313 -21.23 -20.39 -6.62
C SER A 313 -22.29 -20.23 -5.54
N SER A 314 -22.21 -21.07 -4.50
CA SER A 314 -23.18 -21.11 -3.40
C SER A 314 -23.15 -19.87 -2.52
N CYS A 315 -22.12 -19.02 -2.63
CA CYS A 315 -21.97 -17.79 -1.84
C CYS A 315 -22.43 -16.52 -2.56
N ASN A 316 -23.58 -16.54 -3.25
CA ASN A 316 -24.20 -15.33 -3.83
C ASN A 316 -23.26 -14.48 -4.70
N ASN A 317 -22.41 -15.11 -5.52
CA ASN A 317 -21.40 -14.45 -6.36
C ASN A 317 -20.30 -13.69 -5.60
N VAL A 318 -20.09 -13.94 -4.30
CA VAL A 318 -18.90 -13.46 -3.60
C VAL A 318 -17.66 -14.17 -4.20
N PRO A 319 -16.61 -13.44 -4.62
CA PRO A 319 -15.41 -14.03 -5.21
C PRO A 319 -14.71 -15.02 -4.28
N ALA A 320 -14.11 -16.09 -4.83
CA ALA A 320 -13.29 -16.99 -4.03
C ALA A 320 -12.05 -16.27 -3.50
N TRP A 321 -11.66 -16.56 -2.25
CA TRP A 321 -10.43 -16.04 -1.69
C TRP A 321 -9.20 -16.57 -2.46
N ASP A 322 -8.36 -15.65 -2.88
CA ASP A 322 -7.03 -15.83 -3.46
C ASP A 322 -5.97 -15.30 -2.47
N ALA A 323 -4.99 -16.14 -2.14
CA ALA A 323 -3.90 -15.82 -1.22
C ALA A 323 -3.00 -14.67 -1.71
N SER A 324 -2.94 -14.43 -3.02
CA SER A 324 -2.11 -13.40 -3.63
C SER A 324 -2.81 -12.04 -3.78
N SER A 325 -4.13 -12.01 -3.61
CA SER A 325 -4.92 -10.78 -3.74
C SER A 325 -4.83 -9.95 -2.46
N ILE A 326 -4.77 -8.62 -2.64
CA ILE A 326 -4.93 -7.66 -1.56
C ILE A 326 -6.42 -7.43 -1.32
N TYR A 327 -6.84 -7.52 -0.07
CA TYR A 327 -8.19 -7.19 0.37
C TYR A 327 -8.15 -5.98 1.27
N LEU A 328 -8.97 -4.99 0.95
CA LEU A 328 -9.20 -3.81 1.75
C LEU A 328 -10.35 -4.06 2.73
N VAL A 329 -10.53 -3.17 3.69
CA VAL A 329 -11.68 -3.21 4.60
C VAL A 329 -13.00 -3.33 3.83
N ASN A 330 -13.89 -4.18 4.33
CA ASN A 330 -15.18 -4.53 3.74
C ASN A 330 -15.15 -5.35 2.44
N ASP A 331 -13.98 -5.64 1.87
CA ASP A 331 -13.89 -6.63 0.79
C ASP A 331 -14.39 -7.98 1.30
N SER A 332 -15.17 -8.66 0.47
CA SER A 332 -15.79 -9.94 0.81
C SER A 332 -15.32 -11.05 -0.10
N VAL A 333 -14.98 -12.18 0.51
CA VAL A 333 -14.52 -13.40 -0.17
C VAL A 333 -15.30 -14.61 0.30
N SER A 334 -15.39 -15.63 -0.54
CA SER A 334 -15.87 -16.96 -0.15
C SER A 334 -14.70 -17.90 0.08
N TYR A 335 -14.71 -18.60 1.20
CA TYR A 335 -13.72 -19.62 1.55
C TYR A 335 -14.40 -20.73 2.34
N ASN A 336 -14.16 -22.00 1.99
CA ASN A 336 -14.69 -23.17 2.70
C ASN A 336 -16.22 -23.13 3.00
N GLY A 337 -17.04 -22.66 2.06
CA GLY A 337 -18.50 -22.58 2.25
C GLY A 337 -18.93 -21.50 3.25
N MET A 338 -18.13 -20.45 3.44
CA MET A 338 -18.53 -19.27 4.19
C MET A 338 -18.06 -18.01 3.47
N THR A 339 -18.85 -16.95 3.56
CA THR A 339 -18.37 -15.61 3.23
C THR A 339 -17.57 -15.05 4.38
N TYR A 340 -16.55 -14.25 4.08
CA TYR A 340 -15.74 -13.51 5.05
C TYR A 340 -15.58 -12.08 4.57
N THR A 341 -15.54 -11.14 5.50
CA THR A 341 -15.34 -9.72 5.22
C THR A 341 -14.06 -9.24 5.89
N ALA A 342 -13.14 -8.66 5.12
CA ALA A 342 -11.90 -8.13 5.64
C ALA A 342 -12.19 -6.94 6.59
N LYS A 343 -11.59 -6.94 7.77
CA LYS A 343 -11.73 -5.88 8.77
C LYS A 343 -10.75 -4.73 8.55
N TRP A 344 -9.65 -5.00 7.86
CA TRP A 344 -8.60 -4.05 7.47
C TRP A 344 -7.82 -4.63 6.28
N TRP A 345 -6.79 -3.92 5.80
CA TRP A 345 -5.92 -4.42 4.73
C TRP A 345 -5.34 -5.80 5.08
N THR A 346 -5.44 -6.76 4.17
CA THR A 346 -4.86 -8.10 4.35
C THR A 346 -4.48 -8.69 3.00
N GLN A 347 -3.41 -9.49 2.99
CA GLN A 347 -2.98 -10.32 1.86
C GLN A 347 -2.44 -11.64 2.43
N GLY A 348 -2.88 -12.77 1.88
CA GLY A 348 -2.40 -14.09 2.29
C GLY A 348 -2.94 -14.64 3.61
N ASP A 349 -3.59 -13.85 4.47
CA ASP A 349 -4.23 -14.35 5.68
C ASP A 349 -5.45 -15.22 5.35
N VAL A 350 -5.47 -16.46 5.88
CA VAL A 350 -6.51 -17.45 5.58
C VAL A 350 -7.82 -17.12 6.31
N PRO A 351 -8.98 -17.03 5.62
CA PRO A 351 -10.23 -16.56 6.22
C PRO A 351 -10.73 -17.34 7.44
N ASP A 352 -10.68 -18.67 7.42
CA ASP A 352 -11.19 -19.52 8.50
C ASP A 352 -10.22 -19.71 9.67
N GLN A 353 -8.98 -19.21 9.55
CA GLN A 353 -7.99 -19.19 10.63
C GLN A 353 -8.03 -17.88 11.43
N SER A 354 -8.82 -16.90 10.97
CA SER A 354 -9.00 -15.63 11.66
C SER A 354 -9.93 -15.82 12.87
N GLY A 355 -9.35 -15.79 14.08
CA GLY A 355 -10.11 -15.74 15.31
C GLY A 355 -10.93 -14.45 15.45
N GLN A 356 -11.60 -14.26 16.59
CA GLN A 356 -12.39 -13.04 16.85
C GLN A 356 -11.60 -11.73 16.61
N TRP A 357 -10.28 -11.77 16.83
CA TRP A 357 -9.34 -10.67 16.63
C TRP A 357 -8.57 -10.70 15.30
N GLY A 358 -8.84 -11.69 14.44
CA GLY A 358 -8.15 -11.84 13.15
C GLY A 358 -8.69 -10.91 12.06
N VAL A 359 -7.99 -10.85 10.93
CA VAL A 359 -8.27 -9.98 9.77
C VAL A 359 -9.66 -10.18 9.16
N TRP A 360 -10.22 -11.39 9.24
CA TRP A 360 -11.48 -11.73 8.62
C TRP A 360 -12.62 -11.78 9.64
N LYS A 361 -13.74 -11.14 9.30
CA LYS A 361 -15.00 -11.30 10.00
C LYS A 361 -15.81 -12.39 9.29
N PRO A 362 -16.18 -13.50 9.97
CA PRO A 362 -17.03 -14.52 9.36
C PRO A 362 -18.42 -13.95 9.05
N GLY A 363 -18.93 -14.29 7.88
CA GLY A 363 -20.24 -13.91 7.35
C GLY A 363 -21.22 -15.08 7.36
N GLN A 364 -21.96 -15.26 6.28
CA GLN A 364 -22.96 -16.32 6.15
C GLN A 364 -22.35 -17.60 5.58
N SER A 365 -22.92 -18.75 5.98
CA SER A 365 -22.65 -20.05 5.37
C SER A 365 -23.24 -20.13 3.97
N CYS A 366 -22.53 -20.86 3.12
CA CYS A 366 -22.88 -21.27 1.77
C CYS A 366 -22.11 -22.56 1.42
#